data_AF-A0A844EGP2-F1
#
_entry.id   AF-A0A844EGP2-F1
#
_cell.length_a   1.000
_cell.length_b   1.000
_cell.length_c   1.000
_cell.angle_alpha   90.00
_cell.angle_beta   90.00
_cell.angle_gamma   90.00
#
_symmetry.space_group_name_H-M   'P 1'
#
loop_
_entity.id
_entity.type
_entity.pdbx_description
1 polymer ?
#
loop_
_entity_poly.entity_id
_entity_poly.type
_entity_poly.pdbx_seq_one_letter_code
_entity_poly.pdbx_strand_id
1 'polypeptide(L)'
;MKLKFTRKTWYFFLLAAAAMSMLGGFAVLGGMDFSGLELIVFCITGIAVLFLAAQKGAPAKDKRSYTLVFVLLMLSKLAAGGWAGDLCSALVWPGLLAIEYGHGRPIQRPLQLVCISEALRLLFWLLTKYAGMSALAFWTNIMFVLLACARGWAALVLYKTQEETL
;
A
#
# COMPACT_ATOMS: atom_id res chain seq x y z
N MET A 1 9.63 4.09 30.87
CA MET A 1 10.44 3.59 29.75
C MET A 1 10.05 4.33 28.47
N LYS A 2 10.94 5.10 27.84
CA LYS A 2 10.66 5.74 26.54
C LYS A 2 10.77 4.66 25.46
N LEU A 3 9.65 4.10 25.01
CA LEU A 3 9.63 3.26 23.82
C LEU A 3 10.06 4.13 22.63
N LYS A 4 11.33 4.02 22.23
CA LYS A 4 11.85 4.65 21.01
C LYS A 4 11.28 3.85 19.83
N PHE A 5 10.03 4.14 19.45
CA PHE A 5 9.43 3.55 18.25
C PHE A 5 10.16 4.10 17.02
N THR A 6 11.12 3.32 16.52
CA THR A 6 11.97 3.65 15.37
C THR A 6 11.19 3.47 14.07
N ARG A 7 11.61 4.17 13.01
CA ARG A 7 11.09 4.05 11.63
C ARG A 7 10.97 2.59 11.14
N LYS A 8 11.90 1.74 11.59
CA LYS A 8 11.94 0.29 11.38
C LYS A 8 10.67 -0.44 11.82
N THR A 9 10.10 -0.11 12.99
CA THR A 9 8.87 -0.73 13.49
C THR A 9 7.69 -0.44 12.56
N TRP A 10 7.62 0.76 12.00
CA TRP A 10 6.55 1.16 11.09
C TRP A 10 6.68 0.51 9.71
N TYR A 11 7.89 0.32 9.21
CA TYR A 11 8.10 -0.48 8.00
C TYR A 11 7.78 -1.97 8.19
N PHE A 12 8.01 -2.51 9.39
CA PHE A 12 7.56 -3.87 9.72
C PHE A 12 6.03 -3.99 9.68
N PHE A 13 5.29 -2.98 10.17
CA PHE A 13 3.83 -2.95 10.03
C PHE A 13 3.39 -2.86 8.56
N LEU A 14 4.07 -2.09 7.70
CA LEU A 14 3.78 -2.07 6.26
C LEU A 14 4.07 -3.42 5.59
N LEU A 15 5.13 -4.11 6.00
CA LEU A 15 5.44 -5.46 5.54
C LEU A 15 4.34 -6.45 5.96
N ALA A 16 3.89 -6.38 7.21
CA ALA A 16 2.78 -7.20 7.72
C ALA A 16 1.48 -6.90 6.95
N ALA A 17 1.19 -5.64 6.64
CA ALA A 17 0.04 -5.26 5.82
C ALA A 17 0.14 -5.83 4.38
N ALA A 18 1.34 -5.81 3.78
CA ALA A 18 1.55 -6.42 2.46
C ALA A 18 1.40 -7.95 2.49
N ALA A 19 1.89 -8.63 3.53
CA ALA A 19 1.72 -10.07 3.71
C ALA A 19 0.24 -10.45 3.89
N MET A 20 -0.51 -9.69 4.69
CA MET A 20 -1.96 -9.85 4.84
C MET A 20 -2.70 -9.60 3.51
N SER A 21 -2.31 -8.58 2.75
CA SER A 21 -2.85 -8.33 1.40
C SER A 21 -2.57 -9.48 0.43
N MET A 22 -1.43 -10.15 0.57
CA MET A 22 -1.05 -11.32 -0.25
C MET A 22 -1.90 -12.54 0.11
N LEU A 23 -2.17 -12.78 1.39
CA LEU A 23 -3.11 -13.82 1.84
C LEU A 23 -4.52 -13.59 1.29
N GLY A 24 -5.00 -12.34 1.32
CA GLY A 24 -6.27 -11.97 0.68
C GLY A 24 -6.27 -12.27 -0.82
N GLY A 25 -5.16 -12.01 -1.51
CA GLY A 25 -5.04 -12.27 -2.94
C GLY A 25 -5.07 -13.74 -3.32
N PHE A 26 -4.41 -14.60 -2.55
CA PHE A 26 -4.50 -16.05 -2.75
C PHE A 26 -5.89 -16.60 -2.43
N ALA A 27 -6.55 -16.05 -1.41
CA ALA A 27 -7.89 -16.46 -1.06
C ALA A 27 -8.92 -16.12 -2.16
N VAL A 28 -8.80 -14.94 -2.77
CA VAL A 28 -9.63 -14.52 -3.90
C VAL A 28 -9.39 -15.40 -5.14
N LEU A 29 -8.16 -15.90 -5.36
CA LEU A 29 -7.89 -16.90 -6.41
C LEU A 29 -8.55 -18.26 -6.13
N GLY A 30 -8.75 -18.60 -4.85
CA GLY A 30 -9.50 -19.78 -4.42
C GLY A 30 -11.02 -19.59 -4.40
N GLY A 31 -11.54 -18.43 -4.83
CA GLY A 31 -12.98 -18.12 -4.81
C GLY A 31 -13.54 -17.75 -3.44
N MET A 32 -12.67 -17.43 -2.46
CA MET A 32 -13.08 -17.00 -1.12
C MET A 32 -12.97 -15.47 -0.96
N ASP A 33 -14.05 -14.81 -0.58
CA ASP A 33 -14.09 -13.37 -0.34
C ASP A 33 -13.75 -13.01 1.11
N PHE A 34 -12.52 -12.55 1.34
CA PHE A 34 -12.04 -12.11 2.67
C PHE A 34 -12.11 -10.59 2.84
N SER A 35 -13.33 -10.04 2.75
CA SER A 35 -13.54 -8.60 2.97
C SER A 35 -13.05 -8.10 4.35
N GLY A 36 -13.12 -8.96 5.37
CA GLY A 36 -12.58 -8.66 6.71
C GLY A 36 -11.05 -8.51 6.76
N LEU A 37 -10.32 -9.19 5.88
CA LEU A 37 -8.86 -9.14 5.83
C LEU A 37 -8.40 -7.81 5.21
N GLU A 38 -9.13 -7.29 4.22
CA GLU A 38 -8.87 -5.95 3.68
C GLU A 38 -9.04 -4.85 4.73
N LEU A 39 -9.98 -4.99 5.67
CA LEU A 39 -10.14 -4.05 6.78
C LEU A 39 -8.93 -4.08 7.71
N ILE A 40 -8.40 -5.27 8.01
CA ILE A 40 -7.18 -5.43 8.82
C ILE A 40 -5.98 -4.77 8.10
N VAL A 41 -5.80 -5.03 6.80
CA VAL A 41 -4.73 -4.41 5.98
C VAL A 41 -4.84 -2.89 5.98
N PHE A 42 -6.07 -2.38 5.84
CA PHE A 42 -6.37 -0.95 5.89
C PHE A 42 -5.97 -0.34 7.24
N CYS A 43 -6.40 -0.96 8.34
CA CYS A 43 -6.10 -0.50 9.70
C CYS A 43 -4.59 -0.51 9.98
N ILE A 44 -3.87 -1.59 9.62
CA ILE A 44 -2.42 -1.69 9.85
C ILE A 44 -1.68 -0.62 9.03
N THR A 45 -2.08 -0.42 7.77
CA THR A 45 -1.48 0.61 6.90
C THR A 45 -1.77 2.01 7.45
N GLY A 46 -3.01 2.29 7.88
CA GLY A 46 -3.40 3.56 8.47
C GLY A 46 -2.61 3.90 9.73
N ILE A 47 -2.44 2.94 10.62
CA ILE A 47 -1.60 3.09 11.83
C ILE A 47 -0.16 3.37 11.40
N ALA A 48 0.43 2.59 10.50
CA ALA A 48 1.81 2.78 10.07
C ALA A 48 2.05 4.19 9.50
N VAL A 49 1.14 4.70 8.66
CA VAL A 49 1.26 6.04 8.07
C VAL A 49 1.04 7.15 9.09
N LEU A 50 0.06 7.03 9.99
CA LEU A 50 -0.15 7.99 11.08
C LEU A 50 1.09 8.16 11.95
N PHE A 51 1.71 7.05 12.31
CA PHE A 51 2.90 7.08 13.15
C PHE A 51 4.15 7.54 12.40
N LEU A 52 4.26 7.31 11.08
CA LEU A 52 5.27 7.95 10.24
C LEU A 52 5.08 9.48 10.21
N ALA A 53 3.85 9.97 10.10
CA ALA A 53 3.53 11.39 10.17
C ALA A 53 3.82 12.00 11.56
N ALA A 54 3.58 11.24 12.64
CA ALA A 54 3.75 11.68 14.01
C ALA A 54 5.22 11.65 14.50
N GLN A 55 6.19 11.24 13.67
CA GLN A 55 7.59 11.15 14.09
C GLN A 55 8.14 12.49 14.61
N LYS A 56 8.67 12.46 15.84
CA LYS A 56 9.26 13.62 16.50
C LYS A 56 10.60 13.95 15.82
N GLY A 57 10.73 15.18 15.30
CA GLY A 57 11.94 15.64 14.60
C GLY A 57 11.93 15.51 13.07
N ALA A 58 10.89 14.93 12.46
CA ALA A 58 10.77 14.88 10.99
C ALA A 58 10.45 16.29 10.40
N PRO A 59 10.99 16.63 9.21
CA PRO A 59 10.69 17.88 8.51
C PRO A 59 9.19 18.10 8.35
N ALA A 60 8.71 19.35 8.50
CA ALA A 60 7.28 19.67 8.39
C ALA A 60 6.67 19.28 7.03
N LYS A 61 7.47 19.29 5.96
CA LYS A 61 7.10 18.84 4.63
C LYS A 61 6.75 17.35 4.60
N ASP A 62 7.53 16.51 5.26
CA ASP A 62 7.32 15.06 5.27
C ASP A 62 6.10 14.68 6.10
N LYS A 63 5.91 15.34 7.25
CA LYS A 63 4.70 15.15 8.07
C LYS A 63 3.45 15.45 7.26
N ARG A 64 3.44 16.58 6.54
CA ARG A 64 2.34 16.93 5.64
C ARG A 64 2.11 15.86 4.58
N SER A 65 3.16 15.35 3.95
CA SER A 65 3.05 14.32 2.92
C SER A 65 2.49 12.99 3.46
N TYR A 66 2.96 12.52 4.62
CA TYR A 66 2.39 11.32 5.25
C TYR A 66 0.96 11.54 5.75
N THR A 67 0.63 12.71 6.28
CA THR A 67 -0.76 13.06 6.61
C THR A 67 -1.65 13.08 5.37
N LEU A 68 -1.15 13.56 4.23
CA LEU A 68 -1.89 13.51 2.96
C LEU A 68 -2.10 12.06 2.49
N VAL A 69 -1.08 11.19 2.59
CA VAL A 69 -1.23 9.76 2.27
C VAL A 69 -2.27 9.09 3.20
N PHE A 70 -2.29 9.46 4.49
CA PHE A 70 -3.29 8.99 5.43
C PHE A 70 -4.70 9.47 5.08
N VAL A 71 -4.87 10.75 4.74
CA VAL A 71 -6.16 11.31 4.31
C VAL A 71 -6.62 10.65 3.01
N LEU A 72 -5.70 10.40 2.06
CA LEU A 72 -5.98 9.69 0.82
C LEU A 72 -6.45 8.25 1.07
N LEU A 73 -5.82 7.56 2.02
CA LEU A 73 -6.24 6.25 2.48
C LEU A 73 -7.65 6.31 3.11
N MET A 74 -7.94 7.28 3.98
CA MET A 74 -9.29 7.42 4.54
C MET A 74 -10.35 7.74 3.48
N LEU A 75 -10.01 8.60 2.52
CA LEU A 75 -10.88 8.93 1.39
C LEU A 75 -11.14 7.71 0.49
N SER A 76 -10.17 6.81 0.34
CA SER A 76 -10.37 5.60 -0.47
C SER A 76 -11.44 4.67 0.12
N LYS A 77 -11.55 4.59 1.46
CA LYS A 77 -12.62 3.84 2.12
C LYS A 77 -13.94 4.61 2.23
N LEU A 78 -13.91 5.93 2.40
CA LEU A 78 -15.13 6.75 2.42
C LEU A 78 -15.78 6.86 1.04
N ALA A 79 -14.99 6.86 -0.02
CA ALA A 79 -15.44 6.87 -1.42
C ALA A 79 -15.59 5.47 -2.03
N ALA A 80 -15.59 4.41 -1.21
CA ALA A 80 -15.59 2.99 -1.63
C ALA A 80 -16.82 2.56 -2.46
N GLY A 81 -17.78 3.45 -2.70
CA GLY A 81 -18.91 3.23 -3.61
C GLY A 81 -18.63 3.54 -5.08
N GLY A 82 -17.50 4.17 -5.43
CA GLY A 82 -17.23 4.59 -6.81
C GLY A 82 -15.75 4.56 -7.23
N TRP A 83 -15.50 4.69 -8.53
CA TRP A 83 -14.18 4.61 -9.18
C TRP A 83 -13.12 5.55 -8.58
N ALA A 84 -13.53 6.66 -7.96
CA ALA A 84 -12.65 7.58 -7.28
C ALA A 84 -12.00 6.97 -6.02
N GLY A 85 -12.72 6.12 -5.28
CA GLY A 85 -12.18 5.42 -4.11
C GLY A 85 -11.08 4.43 -4.50
N ASP A 86 -11.29 3.71 -5.60
CA ASP A 86 -10.30 2.76 -6.13
C ASP A 86 -9.03 3.47 -6.61
N LEU A 87 -9.19 4.63 -7.25
CA LEU A 87 -8.08 5.49 -7.65
C LEU A 87 -7.30 6.02 -6.44
N CYS A 88 -7.99 6.50 -5.40
CA CYS A 88 -7.34 6.94 -4.17
C CYS A 88 -6.57 5.80 -3.50
N SER A 89 -7.13 4.59 -3.45
CA SER A 89 -6.48 3.40 -2.88
C SER A 89 -5.20 3.03 -3.63
N ALA A 90 -5.26 3.06 -4.97
CA ALA A 90 -4.13 2.73 -5.84
C ALA A 90 -2.96 3.71 -5.69
N LEU A 91 -3.23 4.95 -5.28
CA LEU A 91 -2.21 6.00 -5.09
C LEU A 91 -1.54 5.99 -3.71
N VAL A 92 -2.09 5.30 -2.71
CA VAL A 92 -1.54 5.28 -1.34
C VAL A 92 -0.12 4.71 -1.31
N TRP A 93 0.09 3.55 -1.93
CA TRP A 93 1.40 2.88 -1.96
C TRP A 93 2.44 3.61 -2.82
N PRO A 94 2.14 4.01 -4.07
CA PRO A 94 3.00 4.90 -4.85
C PRO A 94 3.34 6.21 -4.13
N GLY A 95 2.37 6.85 -3.48
CA GLY A 95 2.58 8.09 -2.74
C GLY A 95 3.52 7.91 -1.55
N LEU A 96 3.34 6.83 -0.77
CA LEU A 96 4.23 6.49 0.34
C LEU A 96 5.65 6.22 -0.14
N LEU A 97 5.80 5.43 -1.20
CA LEU A 97 7.11 5.10 -1.77
C LEU A 97 7.76 6.31 -2.44
N ALA A 98 7.01 7.23 -3.05
CA ALA A 98 7.57 8.46 -3.60
C ALA A 98 8.19 9.37 -2.52
N ILE A 99 7.59 9.42 -1.33
CA ILE A 99 8.14 10.16 -0.18
C ILE A 99 9.48 9.53 0.24
N GLU A 100 9.54 8.21 0.39
CA GLU A 100 10.77 7.50 0.79
C GLU A 100 11.87 7.55 -0.28
N TYR A 101 11.49 7.60 -1.56
CA TYR A 101 12.42 7.81 -2.66
C TYR A 101 13.06 9.20 -2.56
N GLY A 102 12.29 10.22 -2.18
CA GLY A 102 12.77 11.56 -1.87
C GLY A 102 13.76 11.63 -0.70
N HIS A 103 13.77 10.63 0.19
CA HIS A 103 14.79 10.48 1.25
C HIS A 103 16.08 9.79 0.77
N GLY A 104 16.24 9.55 -0.53
CA GLY A 104 17.45 8.96 -1.13
C GLY A 104 17.54 7.44 -0.99
N ARG A 105 16.43 6.76 -0.65
CA ARG A 105 16.39 5.29 -0.55
C ARG A 105 16.41 4.68 -1.96
N PRO A 106 17.17 3.59 -2.21
CA PRO A 106 17.29 2.96 -3.54
C PRO A 106 16.05 2.13 -3.91
N ILE A 107 14.86 2.74 -3.87
CA ILE A 107 13.56 2.10 -4.10
C ILE A 107 12.97 2.38 -5.48
N GLN A 108 13.77 2.89 -6.43
CA GLN A 108 13.29 3.25 -7.78
C GLN A 108 12.64 2.06 -8.52
N ARG A 109 13.26 0.88 -8.47
CA ARG A 109 12.75 -0.34 -9.11
C ARG A 109 11.45 -0.85 -8.48
N PRO A 110 11.36 -1.04 -7.14
CA PRO A 110 10.10 -1.46 -6.53
C PRO A 110 9.00 -0.39 -6.66
N LEU A 111 9.33 0.91 -6.63
CA LEU A 111 8.37 1.99 -6.90
C LEU A 111 7.76 1.88 -8.29
N GLN A 112 8.57 1.69 -9.34
CA GLN A 112 8.06 1.52 -10.71
C GLN A 112 7.13 0.31 -10.82
N LEU A 113 7.49 -0.82 -10.21
CA LEU A 113 6.67 -2.03 -10.24
C LEU A 113 5.35 -1.85 -9.50
N VAL A 114 5.36 -1.21 -8.34
CA VAL A 114 4.12 -0.88 -7.60
C VAL A 114 3.26 0.07 -8.43
N CYS A 115 3.83 1.11 -9.03
CA CYS A 115 3.08 2.03 -9.89
C CYS A 115 2.44 1.32 -11.10
N ILE A 116 3.21 0.49 -11.81
CA ILE A 116 2.73 -0.23 -13.00
C ILE A 116 1.66 -1.26 -12.61
N SER A 117 1.89 -2.02 -11.54
CA SER A 117 0.93 -3.03 -11.08
C SER A 117 -0.35 -2.42 -10.53
N GLU A 118 -0.30 -1.27 -9.84
CA GLU A 118 -1.48 -0.50 -9.43
C GLU A 118 -2.27 0.00 -10.64
N ALA A 119 -1.59 0.61 -11.61
CA ALA A 119 -2.23 1.15 -12.80
C ALA A 119 -2.91 0.04 -13.62
N LEU A 120 -2.21 -1.08 -13.82
CA LEU A 120 -2.78 -2.25 -14.50
C LEU A 120 -3.94 -2.81 -13.68
N ARG A 121 -3.78 -3.06 -12.38
CA ARG A 121 -4.86 -3.62 -11.55
C ARG A 121 -6.10 -2.75 -11.56
N LEU A 122 -5.94 -1.44 -11.47
CA LEU A 122 -7.04 -0.48 -11.51
C LEU A 122 -7.73 -0.48 -12.88
N LEU A 123 -6.96 -0.48 -13.97
CA LEU A 123 -7.50 -0.56 -15.33
C LEU A 123 -8.33 -1.84 -15.52
N PHE A 124 -7.76 -3.00 -15.19
CA PHE A 124 -8.44 -4.28 -15.31
C PHE A 124 -9.69 -4.38 -14.42
N TRP A 125 -9.63 -3.81 -13.21
CA TRP A 125 -10.77 -3.78 -12.31
C TRP A 125 -11.89 -2.85 -12.80
N LEU A 126 -11.55 -1.67 -13.33
CA LEU A 126 -12.53 -0.77 -13.94
C LEU A 126 -13.21 -1.41 -15.15
N LEU A 127 -12.42 -2.07 -16.01
CA LEU A 127 -12.93 -2.80 -17.17
C LEU A 127 -13.84 -3.98 -16.75
N THR A 128 -13.49 -4.69 -15.69
CA THR A 128 -14.32 -5.81 -15.20
C THR A 128 -15.63 -5.31 -14.57
N LYS A 129 -15.58 -4.27 -13.73
CA LYS A 129 -16.74 -3.78 -12.96
C LYS A 129 -17.67 -2.86 -13.76
N TYR A 130 -17.12 -2.00 -14.61
CA TYR A 130 -17.89 -1.00 -15.36
C TYR A 130 -18.13 -1.38 -16.83
N ALA A 131 -17.24 -2.15 -17.46
CA ALA A 131 -17.41 -2.59 -18.85
C ALA A 131 -17.97 -4.03 -18.98
N GLY A 132 -18.28 -4.71 -17.86
CA GLY A 132 -18.97 -6.01 -17.85
C GLY A 132 -18.16 -7.19 -18.38
N MET A 133 -16.85 -7.04 -18.59
CA MET A 133 -15.98 -8.08 -19.13
C MET A 133 -15.54 -9.07 -18.05
N SER A 134 -16.42 -10.02 -17.71
CA SER A 134 -16.17 -11.07 -16.70
C SER A 134 -14.93 -11.92 -16.96
N ALA A 135 -14.48 -12.07 -18.21
CA ALA A 135 -13.25 -12.77 -18.58
C ALA A 135 -11.97 -12.12 -17.99
N LEU A 136 -12.01 -10.83 -17.67
CA LEU A 136 -10.88 -10.10 -17.06
C LEU A 136 -10.82 -10.30 -15.53
N ALA A 137 -11.84 -10.87 -14.89
CA ALA A 137 -11.87 -11.07 -13.44
C ALA A 137 -10.72 -11.98 -12.95
N PHE A 138 -10.46 -13.07 -13.68
CA PHE A 138 -9.32 -13.95 -13.39
C PHE A 138 -7.98 -13.22 -13.47
N TRP A 139 -7.76 -12.46 -14.54
CA TRP A 139 -6.56 -11.65 -14.74
C TRP A 139 -6.40 -10.56 -13.67
N THR A 140 -7.51 -9.94 -13.29
CA THR A 140 -7.60 -8.94 -12.22
C THR A 140 -7.14 -9.55 -10.89
N ASN A 141 -7.55 -10.78 -10.58
CA ASN A 141 -7.13 -11.48 -9.36
C ASN A 141 -5.63 -11.84 -9.39
N ILE A 142 -5.08 -12.29 -10.53
CA ILE A 142 -3.63 -12.50 -10.68
C ILE A 142 -2.85 -11.19 -10.47
N MET A 143 -3.31 -10.09 -11.08
CA MET A 143 -2.68 -8.78 -10.93
C MET A 143 -2.72 -8.28 -9.48
N PHE A 144 -3.74 -8.65 -8.70
CA PHE A 144 -3.78 -8.34 -7.27
C PHE A 144 -2.65 -9.03 -6.50
N VAL A 145 -2.41 -10.31 -6.78
CA VAL A 145 -1.33 -11.07 -6.15
C VAL A 145 0.04 -10.49 -6.53
N LEU A 146 0.24 -10.17 -7.81
CA LEU A 146 1.47 -9.53 -8.28
C LEU A 146 1.70 -8.16 -7.62
N LEU A 147 0.66 -7.35 -7.48
CA LEU A 147 0.69 -6.08 -6.77
C LEU A 147 1.04 -6.28 -5.28
N ALA A 148 0.44 -7.26 -4.61
CA ALA A 148 0.76 -7.59 -3.22
C ALA A 148 2.24 -7.99 -3.06
N CYS A 149 2.78 -8.79 -4.01
CA CYS A 149 4.21 -9.11 -4.07
C CYS A 149 5.09 -7.87 -4.27
N ALA A 150 4.71 -6.96 -5.17
CA ALA A 150 5.45 -5.72 -5.42
C ALA A 150 5.46 -4.80 -4.17
N ARG A 151 4.31 -4.66 -3.49
CA ARG A 151 4.20 -3.93 -2.22
C ARG A 151 5.06 -4.58 -1.13
N GLY A 152 5.05 -5.92 -1.03
CA GLY A 152 5.90 -6.68 -0.11
C GLY A 152 7.39 -6.48 -0.37
N TRP A 153 7.82 -6.52 -1.63
CA TRP A 153 9.21 -6.23 -2.00
C TRP A 153 9.59 -4.79 -1.63
N ALA A 154 8.75 -3.80 -1.93
CA ALA A 154 9.00 -2.41 -1.56
C ALA A 154 9.14 -2.23 -0.04
N ALA A 155 8.26 -2.84 0.76
CA ALA A 155 8.32 -2.82 2.22
C ALA A 155 9.59 -3.52 2.76
N LEU A 156 9.99 -4.66 2.18
CA LEU A 156 11.23 -5.34 2.53
C LEU A 156 12.47 -4.50 2.25
N VAL A 157 12.52 -3.81 1.12
CA VAL A 157 13.64 -2.91 0.79
C VAL A 157 13.70 -1.79 1.81
N LEU A 158 12.57 -1.13 2.12
CA LEU A 158 12.53 -0.07 3.14
C LEU A 158 12.99 -0.57 4.52
N TYR A 159 12.54 -1.76 4.91
CA TYR A 159 12.96 -2.39 6.16
C TYR A 159 14.47 -2.65 6.19
N LYS A 160 15.03 -3.28 5.15
CA LYS A 160 16.47 -3.58 5.05
C LYS A 160 17.33 -2.31 5.03
N THR A 161 16.96 -1.29 4.25
CA THR A 161 17.76 -0.07 4.18
C THR A 161 17.81 0.67 5.53
N GLN A 162 16.80 0.51 6.41
CA GLN A 162 16.91 1.06 7.78
C GLN A 162 17.95 0.32 8.64
N GLU A 163 18.16 -0.99 8.43
CA GLU A 163 19.16 -1.75 9.18
C GLU A 163 20.58 -1.30 8.85
N GLU A 164 20.85 -0.94 7.60
CA GLU A 164 22.19 -0.48 7.16
C GLU A 164 22.53 0.95 7.63
N THR A 165 21.53 1.73 8.04
CA THR A 165 21.71 3.12 8.52
C THR A 165 21.87 3.25 10.04
N LEU A 166 21.84 2.13 10.78
CA LEU A 166 21.99 2.05 12.25
C LEU A 166 23.38 1.52 12.62
#